data_AF-A0A2T1LAC2-F1
#
_entry.id   AF-A0A2T1LAC2-F1
#
_cell.length_a   1.000
_cell.length_b   1.000
_cell.length_c   1.000
_cell.angle_alpha   90.00
_cell.angle_beta   90.00
_cell.angle_gamma   90.00
#
_symmetry.space_group_name_H-M   'P 1'
#
loop_
_entity.id
_entity.type
_entity.pdbx_description
1 polymer ?
#
loop_
_entity_poly.entity_id
_entity_poly.type
_entity_poly.pdbx_seq_one_letter_code
_entity_poly.pdbx_strand_id
1 'polypeptide(L)'
;MSYLGSSVLVVATISVKTPGKGFFRQLLSKLKEAAETNNYILKVENVISTELREFLIREGFSFPGERWMCGSGYWAPSSLRLNDQLSTLPV
;
A
#
# COMPACT_ATOMS: atom_id res chain seq x y z
N MET A 1 10.30 -10.57 -5.02
CA MET A 1 10.73 -9.16 -5.00
C MET A 1 10.89 -8.75 -3.55
N SER A 2 11.97 -8.06 -3.18
CA SER A 2 12.20 -7.56 -1.82
C SER A 2 12.54 -6.07 -1.84
N TYR A 3 12.10 -5.36 -0.81
CA TYR A 3 12.44 -3.96 -0.57
C TYR A 3 12.93 -3.81 0.86
N LEU A 4 14.04 -3.07 1.06
CA LEU A 4 14.63 -2.83 2.38
C LEU A 4 14.85 -4.13 3.18
N GLY A 5 15.25 -5.21 2.51
CA GLY A 5 15.45 -6.53 3.12
C GLY A 5 14.17 -7.30 3.48
N SER A 6 12.99 -6.75 3.18
CA SER A 6 11.69 -7.38 3.47
C SER A 6 11.01 -7.91 2.20
N SER A 7 10.33 -9.05 2.32
CA SER A 7 9.46 -9.58 1.26
C SER A 7 8.29 -8.64 1.00
N VAL A 8 7.81 -8.61 -0.25
CA VAL A 8 6.76 -7.69 -0.68
C VAL A 8 5.54 -8.47 -1.16
N LEU A 9 4.38 -8.18 -0.57
CA LEU A 9 3.08 -8.61 -1.07
C LEU A 9 2.54 -7.55 -2.03
N VAL A 10 2.41 -7.90 -3.30
CA VAL A 10 2.02 -6.97 -4.36
C VAL A 10 0.54 -7.15 -4.70
N VAL A 11 -0.21 -6.06 -4.60
CA VAL A 11 -1.60 -5.94 -5.06
C VAL A 11 -1.56 -5.25 -6.44
N ALA A 12 -1.42 -6.06 -7.48
CA ALA A 12 -1.23 -5.57 -8.85
C ALA A 12 -2.52 -5.03 -9.49
N THR A 13 -3.68 -5.50 -9.07
CA THR A 13 -4.96 -5.08 -9.64
C THR A 13 -6.07 -5.11 -8.59
N ILE A 14 -6.84 -4.04 -8.53
CA ILE A 14 -8.04 -3.94 -7.70
C ILE A 14 -9.20 -3.59 -8.64
N SER A 15 -10.21 -4.45 -8.67
CA SER A 15 -11.46 -4.18 -9.39
C SER A 15 -12.61 -4.11 -8.40
N VAL A 16 -13.37 -3.02 -8.42
CA VAL A 16 -14.51 -2.81 -7.54
C VAL A 16 -15.74 -2.59 -8.41
N LYS A 17 -16.64 -3.57 -8.42
CA LYS A 17 -17.90 -3.49 -9.18
C LYS A 17 -18.88 -2.48 -8.58
N THR A 18 -18.89 -2.33 -7.25
CA THR A 18 -19.83 -1.47 -6.53
C THR A 18 -19.09 -0.63 -5.49
N PRO A 19 -18.66 0.61 -5.82
CA PRO A 19 -17.97 1.49 -4.88
C PRO A 19 -18.89 1.95 -3.73
N GLY A 20 -18.30 2.50 -2.67
CA GLY A 20 -19.05 3.10 -1.55
C GLY A 20 -19.62 2.10 -0.52
N LYS A 21 -19.44 0.80 -0.71
CA LYS A 21 -19.91 -0.25 0.23
C LYS A 21 -18.87 -0.71 1.27
N GLY A 22 -17.67 -0.13 1.24
CA GLY A 22 -16.61 -0.45 2.20
C GLY A 22 -15.89 -1.78 1.97
N PHE A 23 -16.23 -2.56 0.94
CA PHE A 23 -15.56 -3.85 0.64
C PHE A 23 -14.05 -3.71 0.45
N PHE A 24 -13.61 -2.65 -0.24
CA PHE A 24 -12.18 -2.41 -0.41
C PHE A 24 -11.47 -2.20 0.92
N ARG A 25 -12.11 -1.52 1.87
CA ARG A 25 -11.55 -1.34 3.22
C ARG A 25 -11.41 -2.66 3.98
N GLN A 26 -12.41 -3.54 3.87
CA GLN A 26 -12.35 -4.87 4.49
C GLN A 26 -11.24 -5.72 3.87
N LEU A 27 -11.11 -5.70 2.54
CA LEU A 27 -10.00 -6.35 1.83
C LEU A 27 -8.65 -5.79 2.30
N LEU A 28 -8.52 -4.47 2.38
CA LEU A 28 -7.28 -3.81 2.81
C LEU A 28 -6.90 -4.19 4.25
N SER A 29 -7.88 -4.29 5.15
CA SER A 29 -7.66 -4.79 6.52
C SER A 29 -7.08 -6.20 6.52
N LYS A 30 -7.66 -7.11 5.72
CA LYS A 30 -7.17 -8.49 5.61
C LYS A 30 -5.77 -8.59 5.00
N LEU A 31 -5.46 -7.72 4.04
CA LEU A 31 -4.12 -7.64 3.46
C LEU A 31 -3.09 -7.13 4.47
N LYS A 32 -3.45 -6.14 5.29
CA LYS A 32 -2.60 -5.66 6.39
C LYS A 32 -2.37 -6.75 7.45
N GLU A 33 -3.42 -7.44 7.89
CA GLU A 33 -3.32 -8.58 8.82
C GLU A 33 -2.36 -9.65 8.29
N ALA A 34 -2.46 -9.99 7.00
CA ALA A 34 -1.56 -10.94 6.35
C ALA A 34 -0.11 -10.42 6.29
N ALA A 35 0.07 -9.14 5.96
CA ALA A 35 1.39 -8.51 5.92
C ALA A 35 2.03 -8.44 7.32
N GLU A 36 1.26 -8.20 8.39
CA GLU A 36 1.74 -8.25 9.77
C GLU A 36 2.16 -9.66 10.16
N THR A 37 1.29 -10.64 9.92
CA THR A 37 1.52 -12.06 10.29
C THR A 37 2.79 -12.60 9.65
N ASN A 38 3.07 -12.20 8.41
CA ASN A 38 4.18 -12.73 7.63
C ASN A 38 5.37 -11.76 7.50
N ASN A 39 5.31 -10.59 8.15
CA ASN A 39 6.32 -9.53 8.06
C ASN A 39 6.65 -9.11 6.62
N TYR A 40 5.63 -8.75 5.85
CA TYR A 40 5.75 -8.27 4.47
C TYR A 40 5.50 -6.76 4.36
N ILE A 41 6.13 -6.14 3.37
CA ILE A 41 5.70 -4.83 2.86
C ILE A 41 4.51 -5.06 1.93
N LEU A 42 3.43 -4.32 2.14
CA LEU A 42 2.28 -4.32 1.23
C LEU A 42 2.46 -3.23 0.18
N LYS A 43 2.44 -3.60 -1.10
CA LYS A 43 2.53 -2.68 -2.24
C LYS A 43 1.22 -2.69 -3.01
N VAL A 44 0.61 -1.54 -3.23
CA VAL A 44 -0.51 -1.36 -4.18
C VAL A 44 0.05 -0.68 -5.42
N GLU A 45 0.03 -1.36 -6.56
CA GLU A 45 0.63 -0.85 -7.79
C GLU A 45 -0.30 0.10 -8.55
N ASN A 46 0.31 0.98 -9.36
CA ASN A 46 -0.37 1.78 -10.38
C ASN A 46 -1.59 2.54 -9.85
N VAL A 47 -1.44 3.21 -8.70
CA VAL A 47 -2.50 4.05 -8.13
C VAL A 47 -2.55 5.35 -8.92
N ILE A 48 -3.47 5.41 -9.88
CA ILE A 48 -3.65 6.55 -10.79
C ILE A 48 -4.74 7.51 -10.27
N SER A 49 -5.76 7.00 -9.57
CA SER A 49 -6.83 7.83 -9.00
C SER A 49 -6.36 8.58 -7.77
N THR A 50 -6.58 9.90 -7.76
CA THR A 50 -6.30 10.78 -6.61
C THR A 50 -7.11 10.38 -5.39
N GLU A 51 -8.40 10.03 -5.58
CA GLU A 51 -9.29 9.61 -4.49
C GLU A 51 -8.79 8.32 -3.82
N LEU A 52 -8.34 7.35 -4.62
CA LEU A 52 -7.76 6.11 -4.11
C LEU A 52 -6.44 6.37 -3.37
N ARG A 53 -5.59 7.26 -3.90
CA ARG A 53 -4.34 7.66 -3.24
C ARG A 53 -4.61 8.30 -1.88
N GLU A 54 -5.52 9.27 -1.82
CA GLU A 54 -5.91 9.92 -0.57
C GLU A 54 -6.48 8.94 0.45
N PHE A 55 -7.32 8.01 -0.01
CA PHE A 55 -7.83 6.93 0.83
C PHE A 55 -6.70 6.08 1.40
N LEU A 56 -5.75 5.65 0.57
CA LEU A 56 -4.61 4.84 1.00
C LEU A 56 -3.69 5.60 1.97
N ILE A 57 -3.45 6.89 1.75
CA ILE A 57 -2.68 7.74 2.67
C ILE A 57 -3.35 7.78 4.05
N ARG A 58 -4.68 7.95 4.11
CA ARG A 58 -5.43 7.89 5.39
C ARG A 58 -5.35 6.52 6.05
N GLU A 59 -5.18 5.47 5.26
CA GLU A 59 -4.94 4.11 5.70
C GLU A 59 -3.44 3.85 6.00
N GLY A 60 -2.60 4.88 6.02
CA GLY A 60 -1.19 4.80 6.45
C GLY A 60 -0.20 4.40 5.36
N PHE A 61 -0.59 4.41 4.08
CA PHE A 61 0.33 4.16 2.99
C PHE A 61 1.23 5.38 2.71
N SER A 62 2.50 5.09 2.45
CA SER A 62 3.49 6.04 1.95
C SER A 62 3.59 5.94 0.43
N PHE A 63 3.65 7.10 -0.23
CA PHE A 63 3.83 7.21 -1.67
C PHE A 63 5.13 7.97 -1.95
N PRO A 64 6.16 7.31 -2.51
CA PRO A 64 7.38 7.96 -2.97
C PRO A 64 7.10 9.00 -4.07
N GLY A 65 8.00 9.97 -4.21
CA GLY A 65 7.92 11.01 -5.22
C GLY A 65 6.89 12.11 -4.91
N GLU A 66 6.59 12.92 -5.93
CA GLU A 66 5.72 14.09 -5.77
C GLU A 66 4.23 13.73 -5.73
N ARG A 67 3.39 14.63 -5.18
CA ARG A 67 1.94 14.41 -5.03
C ARG A 67 1.19 14.26 -6.36
N TRP A 68 1.74 14.79 -7.45
CA TRP A 68 1.14 14.70 -8.79
C TRP A 68 1.62 13.47 -9.59
N MET A 69 2.64 12.75 -9.09
CA MET A 69 3.11 11.53 -9.75
C MET A 69 2.16 10.37 -9.49
N CYS A 70 1.77 9.67 -10.55
CA CYS A 70 1.15 8.34 -10.43
C CYS A 70 2.22 7.34 -10.03
N GLY A 71 1.88 6.39 -9.16
CA GLY A 71 2.88 5.45 -8.65
C GLY A 71 2.31 4.42 -7.70
N SER A 72 3.22 3.66 -7.08
CA SER A 72 2.85 2.63 -6.12
C SER A 72 2.71 3.19 -4.71
N GLY A 73 1.74 2.69 -3.96
CA GLY A 73 1.60 2.93 -2.52
C GLY A 73 2.25 1.80 -1.73
N TYR A 74 2.97 2.13 -0.67
CA TYR A 74 3.64 1.16 0.20
C TYR A 74 3.17 1.28 1.64
N TRP A 75 2.96 0.15 2.30
CA TRP A 75 2.65 0.07 3.72
C TRP A 75 3.50 -1.02 4.35
N ALA A 76 4.00 -0.78 5.56
CA ALA A 76 4.75 -1.78 6.32
C ALA A 76 4.15 -1.94 7.72
N PRO A 77 4.13 -3.18 8.24
CA PRO A 77 3.90 -3.43 9.66
C PRO A 77 4.87 -2.63 10.54
N SER A 78 4.37 -2.14 11.68
CA SER A 78 5.19 -1.46 12.68
C SER A 78 6.36 -2.32 13.19
N SER A 79 6.21 -3.66 13.16
CA SER A 79 7.26 -4.62 13.53
C SER A 79 8.51 -4.49 12.66
N LEU A 80 8.36 -4.12 11.39
CA LEU A 80 9.47 -3.95 10.46
C LEU A 80 10.26 -2.64 10.72
N ARG A 81 9.65 -1.64 11.38
CA ARG A 81 10.27 -0.32 11.63
C ARG A 81 10.79 0.38 10.36
N LEU A 82 10.11 0.18 9.23
CA LEU A 82 10.51 0.71 7.92
C LEU A 82 9.73 1.96 7.48
N ASN A 83 8.77 2.44 8.27
CA ASN A 83 7.83 3.50 7.86
C ASN A 83 8.52 4.77 7.32
N ASP A 84 9.60 5.19 7.95
CA ASP A 84 10.36 6.39 7.53
C ASP A 84 11.14 6.18 6.23
N GLN A 85 11.40 4.93 5.86
CA GLN A 85 12.15 4.56 4.66
C GLN A 85 11.25 4.23 3.47
N LEU A 86 9.94 4.04 3.67
CA LEU A 86 9.00 3.70 2.61
C LEU A 86 8.94 4.76 1.49
N SER A 87 9.19 6.03 1.82
CA SER A 87 9.23 7.14 0.86
C SER A 87 10.46 7.10 -0.06
N THR A 88 11.47 6.30 0.26
CA THR A 88 12.69 6.10 -0.55
C THR A 88 12.56 4.97 -1.58
N LEU A 89 11.44 4.23 -1.54
CA LEU A 89 11.16 3.17 -2.50
C LEU A 89 10.90 3.73 -3.90
N PRO A 90 11.01 2.90 -4.96
CA PRO A 90 10.73 3.34 -6.31
C PRO A 90 9.29 3.90 -6.44
N VAL A 91 9.16 5.01 -7.18
CA VAL A 91 7.88 5.62 -7.58
C VAL A 91 7.06 4.63 -8.42
#